data_AF-A0A830E5H3-F1
#
_entry.id   AF-A0A830E5H3-F1
#
_cell.length_a   1.000
_cell.length_b   1.000
_cell.length_c   1.000
_cell.angle_alpha   90.00
_cell.angle_beta   90.00
_cell.angle_gamma   90.00
#
_symmetry.space_group_name_H-M   'P 1'
#
loop_
_entity.id
_entity.type
_entity.pdbx_description
1 polymer ?
#
loop_
_entity_poly.entity_id
_entity_poly.type
_entity_poly.pdbx_seq_one_letter_code
_entity_poly.pdbx_strand_id
1 'polypeptide(L)'
;MGRVVPRVSTGRMKVLAQMLEEIDYEALSAWTAVALELHDYQYNGPDPDLALSKYRSRREAAVDVKLLIEELTKRIEELKPRVRWSNDLEEALNEPRKNPTKDKQ
;
A
#
# COMPACT_ATOMS: atom_id res chain seq x y z
N MET A 1 -3.75 29.59 -0.03
CA MET A 1 -2.46 29.03 0.45
C MET A 1 -2.32 27.63 -0.13
N GLY A 2 -1.23 27.36 -0.87
CA GLY A 2 -1.04 26.06 -1.54
C GLY A 2 -0.87 24.93 -0.53
N ARG A 3 -1.57 23.81 -0.74
CA ARG A 3 -1.45 22.61 0.08
C ARG A 3 -0.05 22.03 -0.14
N VAL A 4 0.83 22.13 0.84
CA VAL A 4 2.16 21.48 0.78
C VAL A 4 1.96 20.02 1.13
N VAL A 5 2.26 19.13 0.19
CA VAL A 5 2.30 17.69 0.44
C VAL A 5 3.74 17.33 0.81
N PRO A 6 4.00 16.89 2.06
CA PRO A 6 5.32 16.41 2.44
C PRO A 6 5.69 15.20 1.57
N ARG A 7 6.83 15.27 0.88
CA ARG A 7 7.37 14.15 0.12
C ARG A 7 8.37 13.39 0.99
N VAL A 8 8.14 12.11 1.15
CA VAL A 8 9.01 11.20 1.89
C VAL A 8 9.63 10.25 0.88
N SER A 9 10.95 10.05 0.97
CA SER A 9 11.62 9.05 0.14
C SER A 9 11.19 7.65 0.56
N THR A 10 11.06 6.73 -0.40
CA THR A 10 10.63 5.35 -0.19
C THR A 10 11.46 4.66 0.91
N GLY A 11 12.78 4.88 0.92
CA GLY A 11 13.68 4.35 1.95
C GLY A 11 13.48 4.91 3.37
N ARG A 12 12.73 6.01 3.55
CA ARG A 12 12.38 6.58 4.86
C ARG A 12 10.95 6.26 5.30
N MET A 13 10.14 5.64 4.44
CA MET A 13 8.74 5.32 4.76
C MET A 13 8.62 4.40 5.97
N LYS A 14 9.51 3.40 6.09
CA LYS A 14 9.49 2.48 7.24
C LYS A 14 9.75 3.20 8.57
N VAL A 15 10.71 4.14 8.59
CA VAL A 15 11.02 4.93 9.79
C VAL A 15 9.85 5.82 10.16
N LEU A 16 9.21 6.48 9.18
CA LEU A 16 8.01 7.26 9.43
C LEU A 16 6.87 6.40 10.00
N ALA A 17 6.67 5.20 9.45
CA ALA A 17 5.65 4.27 9.93
C ALA A 17 5.87 3.85 11.38
N GLN A 18 7.13 3.61 11.78
CA GLN A 18 7.51 3.32 13.17
C GLN A 18 7.23 4.52 14.09
N MET A 19 7.55 5.74 13.67
CA MET A 19 7.23 6.95 14.44
C MET A 19 5.72 7.16 14.61
N LEU A 20 4.90 6.76 13.62
CA LEU A 20 3.45 6.81 13.73
C LEU A 20 2.91 5.74 14.70
N GLU A 21 3.55 4.57 14.78
CA GLU A 21 3.21 3.55 15.78
C GLU A 21 3.47 4.04 17.22
N GLU A 22 4.47 4.90 17.44
CA GLU A 22 4.70 5.54 18.76
C GLU A 22 3.55 6.46 19.20
N ILE A 23 2.68 6.88 18.27
CA ILE A 23 1.50 7.70 18.53
C ILE A 23 0.19 6.94 18.20
N ASP A 24 0.18 5.63 18.49
CA ASP A 24 -0.98 4.72 18.46
C ASP A 24 -1.53 4.37 17.06
N TYR A 25 -0.75 4.54 15.98
CA TYR A 25 -1.13 4.00 14.67
C TYR A 25 -0.62 2.57 14.49
N GLU A 26 -1.40 1.60 14.95
CA GLU A 26 -1.00 0.19 15.00
C GLU A 26 -0.61 -0.41 13.63
N ALA A 27 0.41 -1.28 13.68
CA ALA A 27 0.88 -2.13 12.58
C ALA A 27 1.29 -1.41 11.28
N LEU A 28 1.44 -0.09 11.27
CA LEU A 28 1.84 0.67 10.09
C LEU A 28 3.20 0.24 9.55
N SER A 29 4.17 -0.06 10.42
CA SER A 29 5.53 -0.43 10.00
C SER A 29 5.56 -1.80 9.32
N ALA A 30 4.73 -2.74 9.77
CA ALA A 30 4.56 -4.05 9.17
C ALA A 30 3.97 -3.95 7.76
N TRP A 31 2.85 -3.24 7.62
CA TRP A 31 2.21 -3.05 6.31
C TRP A 31 3.04 -2.20 5.35
N THR A 32 3.80 -1.23 5.87
CA THR A 32 4.76 -0.47 5.07
C THR A 32 5.88 -1.36 4.57
N ALA A 33 6.37 -2.32 5.37
CA ALA A 33 7.38 -3.28 4.92
C ALA A 33 6.85 -4.13 3.75
N VAL A 34 5.63 -4.66 3.85
CA VAL A 34 4.98 -5.40 2.75
C VAL A 34 4.86 -4.56 1.48
N ALA A 35 4.46 -3.28 1.60
CA ALA A 35 4.37 -2.38 0.45
C ALA A 35 5.74 -2.15 -0.22
N LEU A 36 6.83 -2.09 0.56
CA LEU A 36 8.19 -1.96 0.05
C LEU A 36 8.67 -3.25 -0.64
N GLU A 37 8.35 -4.41 -0.08
CA GLU A 37 8.66 -5.71 -0.71
C GLU A 37 7.93 -5.86 -2.06
N LEU A 38 6.66 -5.43 -2.14
CA LEU A 38 5.89 -5.40 -3.38
C LEU A 38 6.45 -4.37 -4.39
N HIS A 39 7.03 -3.27 -3.92
CA HIS A 39 7.73 -2.32 -4.76
C HIS A 39 8.97 -2.94 -5.42
N ASP A 40 9.77 -3.70 -4.67
CA ASP A 40 10.91 -4.43 -5.20
C ASP A 40 10.46 -5.52 -6.20
N TYR A 41 9.36 -6.22 -5.91
CA TYR A 41 8.74 -7.18 -6.83
C TYR A 41 8.26 -6.54 -8.13
N GLN A 42 7.69 -5.33 -8.09
CA GLN A 42 7.24 -4.64 -9.29
C GLN A 42 8.38 -4.43 -10.30
N TYR A 43 9.61 -4.19 -9.81
CA TYR A 43 10.77 -3.97 -10.66
C TYR A 43 11.43 -5.29 -11.12
N ASN A 44 11.51 -6.28 -10.22
CA ASN A 44 12.30 -7.51 -10.44
C ASN A 44 11.46 -8.72 -10.88
N GLY A 45 10.16 -8.72 -10.61
CA GLY A 45 9.26 -9.85 -10.85
C GLY A 45 9.45 -11.02 -9.86
N PRO A 46 8.93 -12.21 -10.21
CA PRO A 46 9.15 -13.43 -9.43
C PRO A 46 10.63 -13.81 -9.36
N ASP A 47 11.10 -14.07 -8.15
CA ASP A 47 12.50 -14.34 -7.86
C ASP A 47 12.66 -15.63 -7.04
N PRO A 48 12.98 -16.77 -7.68
CA PRO A 48 13.12 -18.04 -7.01
C PRO A 48 14.20 -18.08 -5.92
N ASP A 49 15.28 -17.28 -6.07
CA ASP A 49 16.42 -17.26 -5.15
C ASP A 49 16.32 -16.16 -4.07
N LEU A 50 15.38 -15.22 -4.24
CA LEU A 50 15.05 -14.13 -3.33
C LEU A 50 16.15 -13.07 -3.17
N ALA A 51 17.07 -12.96 -4.14
CA ALA A 51 18.15 -11.99 -4.10
C ALA A 51 17.68 -10.54 -4.31
N LEU A 52 16.70 -10.32 -5.20
CA LEU A 52 16.22 -9.01 -5.63
C LEU A 52 14.75 -8.76 -5.30
N SER A 53 13.95 -9.81 -5.08
CA SER A 53 12.54 -9.72 -4.69
C SER A 53 12.22 -10.73 -3.59
N LYS A 54 11.26 -10.39 -2.73
CA LYS A 54 10.82 -11.29 -1.64
C LYS A 54 9.79 -12.33 -2.06
N TYR A 55 9.43 -12.37 -3.33
CA TYR A 55 8.39 -13.26 -3.84
C TYR A 55 8.94 -14.21 -4.89
N ARG A 56 8.83 -15.51 -4.65
CA ARG A 56 9.25 -16.55 -5.62
C ARG A 56 8.32 -16.67 -6.80
N SER A 57 7.07 -16.25 -6.62
CA SER A 57 6.02 -16.42 -7.62
C SER A 57 5.04 -15.26 -7.61
N ARG A 58 4.34 -15.10 -8.74
CA ARG A 58 3.21 -14.15 -8.85
C ARG A 58 2.12 -14.44 -7.81
N ARG A 59 1.93 -15.71 -7.45
CA ARG A 59 0.90 -16.12 -6.49
C ARG A 59 1.23 -15.61 -5.09
N GLU A 60 2.48 -15.70 -4.65
CA GLU A 60 2.90 -15.18 -3.35
C GLU A 60 2.69 -13.66 -3.29
N ALA A 61 3.13 -12.92 -4.32
CA ALA A 61 2.90 -11.47 -4.41
C ALA A 61 1.41 -11.11 -4.42
N ALA A 62 0.56 -11.89 -5.11
CA ALA A 62 -0.88 -11.63 -5.17
C ALA A 62 -1.58 -11.75 -3.81
N VAL A 63 -1.11 -12.65 -2.92
CA VAL A 63 -1.64 -12.76 -1.55
C VAL A 63 -1.38 -11.48 -0.77
N ASP A 64 -0.15 -10.98 -0.81
CA ASP A 64 0.23 -9.77 -0.08
C ASP A 64 -0.41 -8.51 -0.65
N VAL A 65 -0.57 -8.41 -1.98
CA VAL A 65 -1.34 -7.33 -2.61
C VAL A 65 -2.77 -7.33 -2.07
N LYS A 66 -3.42 -8.49 -2.00
CA LYS A 66 -4.78 -8.61 -1.49
C LYS A 66 -4.86 -8.14 -0.03
N LEU A 67 -3.98 -8.66 0.83
CA LEU A 67 -3.93 -8.30 2.25
C LEU A 67 -3.65 -6.80 2.45
N LEU A 68 -2.75 -6.23 1.67
CA LEU A 68 -2.44 -4.80 1.73
C LEU A 68 -3.64 -3.93 1.30
N ILE A 69 -4.42 -4.35 0.29
CA ILE A 69 -5.65 -3.65 -0.13
C ILE A 69 -6.73 -3.73 0.96
N GLU A 70 -6.90 -4.88 1.61
CA GLU A 70 -7.84 -5.04 2.72
C GLU A 70 -7.49 -4.10 3.88
N GLU A 71 -6.21 -4.04 4.24
CA GLU A 71 -5.73 -3.14 5.28
C GLU A 71 -5.87 -1.66 4.89
N LEU A 72 -5.48 -1.30 3.67
CA LEU A 72 -5.64 0.06 3.15
C LEU A 72 -7.10 0.50 3.20
N THR A 73 -8.02 -0.41 2.86
CA THR A 73 -9.47 -0.15 2.94
C THR A 73 -9.89 0.19 4.37
N LYS A 74 -9.47 -0.58 5.38
CA LYS A 74 -9.80 -0.32 6.79
C LYS A 74 -9.33 1.07 7.22
N ARG A 75 -8.06 1.39 6.97
CA ARG A 75 -7.45 2.68 7.32
C ARG A 75 -8.12 3.85 6.62
N ILE A 76 -8.54 3.65 5.38
CA ILE A 76 -9.29 4.67 4.64
C ILE A 76 -10.62 4.95 5.32
N GLU A 77 -11.39 3.94 5.68
CA GLU A 77 -12.68 4.14 6.38
C GLU A 77 -12.49 4.86 7.72
N GLU A 78 -11.43 4.56 8.46
CA GLU A 78 -11.06 5.28 9.71
C GLU A 78 -10.71 6.75 9.48
N LEU A 79 -10.09 7.06 8.33
CA LEU A 79 -9.67 8.42 7.97
C LEU A 79 -10.80 9.25 7.36
N LYS A 80 -11.76 8.65 6.64
CA LYS A 80 -12.89 9.35 6.00
C LYS A 80 -13.54 10.45 6.85
N PRO A 81 -13.90 10.24 8.14
CA PRO A 81 -14.54 11.29 8.95
C PRO A 81 -13.59 12.44 9.35
N ARG A 82 -12.27 12.23 9.24
CA ARG A 82 -11.24 13.16 9.72
C ARG A 82 -10.65 14.03 8.60
N VAL A 83 -10.93 13.70 7.34
CA VAL A 83 -10.39 14.39 6.17
C VAL A 83 -11.51 14.90 5.27
N ARG A 84 -11.24 15.96 4.50
CA ARG A 84 -12.19 16.44 3.48
C ARG A 84 -12.29 15.39 2.37
N TRP A 85 -13.25 14.49 2.50
CA TRP A 85 -13.57 13.43 1.55
C TRP A 85 -14.35 13.99 0.37
N SER A 86 -13.90 13.74 -0.87
CA SER A 86 -14.60 14.16 -2.09
C SER A 86 -15.21 12.96 -2.81
N ASN A 87 -16.22 13.23 -3.65
CA ASN A 87 -16.82 12.20 -4.49
C ASN A 87 -15.80 11.55 -5.44
N ASP A 88 -14.83 12.33 -5.95
CA ASP A 88 -13.74 11.81 -6.78
C ASP A 88 -12.88 10.75 -6.03
N LEU A 89 -12.64 10.96 -4.73
CA LEU A 89 -11.90 10.00 -3.90
C LEU A 89 -12.73 8.74 -3.65
N GLU A 90 -14.04 8.90 -3.40
CA GLU A 90 -14.96 7.77 -3.25
C GLU A 90 -15.06 6.95 -4.55
N GLU A 91 -15.09 7.59 -5.72
CA GLU A 91 -15.14 6.90 -7.00
C GLU A 91 -13.84 6.12 -7.27
N ALA A 92 -12.68 6.75 -7.10
CA ALA A 92 -11.37 6.12 -7.28
C ALA A 92 -11.17 4.88 -6.40
N LEU A 93 -11.72 4.88 -5.19
CA LEU A 93 -11.65 3.72 -4.28
C LEU A 93 -12.61 2.60 -4.65
N ASN A 94 -13.71 2.93 -5.32
CA ASN A 94 -14.69 1.95 -5.77
C ASN A 94 -14.34 1.35 -7.14
N GLU A 95 -13.48 2.00 -7.95
CA GLU A 95 -12.99 1.45 -9.23
C GLU A 95 -12.41 0.02 -9.13
N PRO A 96 -11.45 -0.28 -8.22
CA PRO A 96 -10.89 -1.63 -8.12
C PRO A 96 -11.91 -2.67 -7.63
N ARG A 97 -12.97 -2.26 -6.92
CA ARG A 97 -14.07 -3.14 -6.51
C ARG A 97 -15.03 -3.45 -7.65
N LYS A 98 -15.27 -2.47 -8.53
CA LYS A 98 -16.18 -2.61 -9.69
C LYS A 98 -15.55 -3.41 -10.83
N ASN A 99 -14.22 -3.32 -10.98
CA ASN A 99 -13.47 -4.02 -12.02
C ASN A 99 -12.28 -4.77 -11.42
N PRO A 100 -12.50 -5.93 -10.78
CA PRO A 100 -11.39 -6.79 -10.36
C PRO A 100 -10.69 -7.32 -11.61
N THR A 101 -9.61 -6.62 -12.03
CA THR A 101 -8.65 -7.03 -13.07
C THR A 101 -9.27 -7.56 -14.37
N LYS A 102 -9.47 -6.68 -15.36
CA LYS A 102 -9.24 -7.08 -16.75
C LYS A 102 -7.73 -7.26 -16.91
N ASP A 103 -7.23 -8.45 -16.58
CA ASP A 103 -5.91 -8.85 -17.04
C ASP A 103 -5.89 -8.72 -18.56
N LYS A 104 -5.03 -7.80 -19.02
CA LYS A 104 -4.77 -7.58 -20.44
C LYS A 104 -4.24 -8.89 -21.02
N GLN A 105 -4.93 -9.37 -22.05
CA GLN A 105 -4.38 -10.32 -23.03
C GLN A 105 -3.09 -9.75 -23.63
#